data_AF-A0A960HND4-F1
#
_entry.id   AF-A0A960HND4-F1
#
_cell.length_a   1.000
_cell.length_b   1.000
_cell.length_c   1.000
_cell.angle_alpha   90.00
_cell.angle_beta   90.00
_cell.angle_gamma   90.00
#
_symmetry.space_group_name_H-M   'P 1'
#
loop_
_entity.id
_entity.type
_entity.pdbx_description
1 polymer ?
#
loop_
_entity_poly.entity_id
_entity_poly.type
_entity_poly.pdbx_seq_one_letter_code
_entity_poly.pdbx_strand_id
1 'polypeptide(L)'
;GKATDADKLPKLFWVNWFRKGTDGSFLWPGFGDNSRVLKWVLERVAGDADATETAIGRVPTAEALDTDGLDLDPATLDQLLQVDNEAWRGEIPLIEGHFEFIGEHLPAELADQLGALQKRLAG
;
A
#
# COMPACT_ATOMS: atom_id res chain seq x y z
N GLY A 1 -27.94 -4.54 6.41
CA GLY A 1 -26.74 -4.15 7.16
C GLY A 1 -26.71 -2.64 7.29
N LYS A 2 -27.00 -2.11 8.46
CA LYS A 2 -26.85 -0.71 8.86
C LYS A 2 -26.27 -0.79 10.26
N ALA A 3 -24.96 -0.61 10.45
CA ALA A 3 -24.39 -0.90 11.78
C ALA A 3 -23.26 0.01 12.25
N THR A 4 -22.84 1.05 11.51
CA THR A 4 -21.95 2.07 12.08
C THR A 4 -21.89 3.32 11.19
N ASP A 5 -21.44 4.43 11.76
CA ASP A 5 -21.15 5.67 11.05
C ASP A 5 -19.83 5.53 10.29
N ALA A 6 -19.72 6.15 9.10
CA ALA A 6 -18.56 5.96 8.21
C ALA A 6 -17.23 6.38 8.84
N ASP A 7 -17.25 7.35 9.77
CA ASP A 7 -16.10 7.82 10.55
C ASP A 7 -15.61 6.80 11.60
N LYS A 8 -16.47 5.86 12.00
CA LYS A 8 -16.15 4.79 12.95
C LYS A 8 -15.64 3.50 12.30
N LEU A 9 -15.64 3.43 10.96
CA LEU A 9 -15.09 2.28 10.26
C LEU A 9 -13.56 2.23 10.42
N PRO A 10 -12.97 1.04 10.63
CA PRO A 10 -11.52 0.90 10.70
C PRO A 10 -10.89 1.30 9.36
N LYS A 11 -9.73 1.95 9.44
CA LYS A 11 -8.92 2.22 8.25
C LYS A 11 -8.26 0.91 7.81
N LEU A 12 -8.23 0.66 6.50
CA LEU A 12 -7.58 -0.50 5.92
C LEU A 12 -6.19 -0.13 5.43
N PHE A 13 -5.22 -0.99 5.73
CA PHE A 13 -3.83 -0.84 5.32
C PHE A 13 -3.36 -2.13 4.65
N TRP A 14 -2.53 -1.98 3.63
CA TRP A 14 -1.83 -3.07 2.97
C TRP A 14 -0.34 -2.90 3.20
N VAL A 15 0.35 -3.98 3.57
CA VAL A 15 1.77 -3.98 3.92
C VAL A 15 2.51 -5.08 3.17
N ASN A 16 3.72 -4.77 2.72
CA ASN A 16 4.63 -5.73 2.11
C ASN A 16 5.99 -5.68 2.80
N TRP A 17 6.23 -6.63 3.71
CA TRP A 17 7.51 -6.78 4.43
C TRP A 17 8.62 -7.41 3.60
N PHE A 18 8.31 -7.88 2.39
CA PHE A 18 9.14 -8.81 1.62
C PHE A 18 9.62 -8.21 0.30
N ARG A 19 9.54 -6.89 0.12
CA ARG A 19 10.06 -6.22 -1.07
C ARG A 19 11.55 -6.50 -1.22
N LYS A 20 11.95 -6.90 -2.42
CA LYS A 20 13.34 -7.25 -2.73
C LYS A 20 14.01 -6.20 -3.61
N GLY A 21 15.32 -6.04 -3.42
CA GLY A 21 16.20 -5.31 -4.31
C GLY A 21 16.49 -6.08 -5.60
N THR A 22 17.21 -5.44 -6.52
CA THR A 22 17.63 -6.05 -7.79
C THR A 22 18.63 -7.20 -7.60
N ASP A 23 19.36 -7.20 -6.48
CA ASP A 23 20.27 -8.26 -6.04
C ASP A 23 19.56 -9.41 -5.30
N GLY A 24 18.24 -9.31 -5.10
CA GLY A 24 17.43 -10.30 -4.40
C GLY A 24 17.46 -10.18 -2.87
N SER A 25 18.17 -9.19 -2.32
CA SER A 25 18.15 -8.87 -0.89
C SER A 25 16.78 -8.35 -0.44
N PHE A 26 16.44 -8.52 0.83
CA PHE A 26 15.26 -7.87 1.40
C PHE A 26 15.58 -6.41 1.72
N LEU A 27 14.77 -5.49 1.22
CA LEU A 27 14.99 -4.06 1.44
C LEU A 27 14.57 -3.64 2.86
N TRP A 28 13.65 -4.38 3.48
CA TRP A 28 13.20 -4.12 4.85
C TRP A 28 13.73 -5.21 5.81
N PRO A 29 14.27 -4.85 6.99
CA PRO A 29 14.83 -5.83 7.94
C PRO A 29 13.77 -6.79 8.51
N GLY A 30 12.51 -6.37 8.60
CA GLY A 30 11.41 -7.23 9.04
C GLY A 30 11.36 -7.45 10.56
N PHE A 31 10.74 -8.55 10.96
CA PHE A 31 10.65 -8.99 12.38
C PHE A 31 10.15 -7.89 13.33
N GLY A 32 10.96 -7.53 14.34
CA GLY A 32 10.63 -6.52 15.33
C GLY A 32 10.57 -5.11 14.75
N ASP A 33 11.31 -4.83 13.68
CA ASP A 33 11.31 -3.51 13.04
C ASP A 33 9.99 -3.20 12.33
N ASN A 34 9.17 -4.22 12.03
CA ASN A 34 7.79 -4.01 11.55
C ASN A 34 6.95 -3.12 12.49
N SER A 35 7.30 -3.06 13.78
CA SER A 35 6.68 -2.15 14.75
C SER A 35 6.76 -0.68 14.32
N ARG A 36 7.77 -0.28 13.54
CA ARG A 36 7.93 1.09 13.03
C ARG A 36 6.87 1.47 12.00
N VAL A 37 6.50 0.52 11.14
CA VAL A 37 5.38 0.72 10.20
C VAL A 37 4.04 0.67 10.95
N LEU A 38 3.92 -0.15 12.00
CA LEU A 38 2.72 -0.14 12.85
C LEU A 38 2.57 1.18 13.63
N LYS A 39 3.67 1.78 14.08
CA LYS A 39 3.69 3.14 14.65
C LYS A 39 3.10 4.14 13.66
N TRP A 40 3.58 4.16 12.41
CA TRP A 40 3.01 5.02 11.36
C TRP A 40 1.53 4.75 11.11
N VAL A 41 1.09 3.48 11.09
CA VAL A 41 -0.34 3.13 10.96
C VAL A 41 -1.18 3.75 12.08
N LEU A 42 -0.71 3.70 13.33
CA LEU A 42 -1.39 4.30 14.47
C LEU A 42 -1.45 5.83 14.36
N GLU A 43 -0.33 6.47 13.99
CA GLU A 43 -0.26 7.92 13.78
C GLU A 43 -1.18 8.36 12.61
N ARG A 44 -1.29 7.56 11.54
CA ARG A 44 -2.23 7.79 10.43
C ARG A 44 -3.70 7.70 10.86
N VAL A 45 -4.01 6.81 11.79
CA VAL A 45 -5.36 6.71 12.38
C VAL A 45 -5.64 7.90 13.29
N ALA A 46 -4.64 8.37 14.04
CA ALA A 46 -4.74 9.56 14.90
C ALA A 46 -4.80 10.88 14.11
N GLY A 47 -4.29 10.90 12.87
CA GLY A 47 -4.20 12.10 12.04
C GLY A 47 -2.87 12.84 12.16
N ASP A 48 -1.85 12.19 12.73
CA ASP A 48 -0.59 12.79 13.15
C ASP A 48 0.61 12.42 12.25
N ALA A 49 0.40 11.67 11.17
CA ALA A 49 1.46 11.29 10.23
C ALA A 49 1.11 11.65 8.78
N ASP A 50 2.13 12.13 8.06
CA ASP A 50 2.05 12.47 6.65
C ASP A 50 2.09 11.23 5.74
N ALA A 51 1.57 11.41 4.53
CA ALA A 51 1.56 10.40 3.48
C ALA A 51 1.53 11.06 2.10
N THR A 52 2.22 10.44 1.16
CA THR A 52 2.15 10.78 -0.26
C THR A 52 0.95 10.09 -0.90
N GLU A 53 0.13 10.83 -1.65
CA GLU A 53 -0.93 10.25 -2.46
C GLU A 53 -0.35 9.58 -3.71
N THR A 54 -0.75 8.34 -3.96
CA THR A 54 -0.30 7.52 -5.09
C THR A 54 -1.50 6.87 -5.78
N ALA A 55 -1.29 6.25 -6.94
CA ALA A 55 -2.36 5.56 -7.65
C ALA A 55 -2.99 4.39 -6.86
N ILE A 56 -2.29 3.85 -5.86
CA ILE A 56 -2.74 2.70 -5.06
C ILE A 56 -3.19 3.08 -3.65
N GLY A 57 -3.26 4.38 -3.35
CA GLY A 57 -3.61 4.89 -2.03
C GLY A 57 -2.51 5.76 -1.44
N ARG A 58 -2.44 5.80 -0.10
CA ARG A 58 -1.51 6.66 0.64
C ARG A 58 -0.33 5.85 1.16
N VAL A 59 0.87 6.29 0.83
CA VAL A 59 2.15 5.68 1.23
C VAL A 59 2.88 6.64 2.16
N PRO A 60 3.64 6.19 3.18
CA PRO A 60 4.40 7.09 4.04
C PRO A 60 5.31 8.03 3.24
N THR A 61 5.50 9.25 3.71
CA THR A 61 6.68 10.03 3.32
C THR A 61 7.91 9.44 4.00
N ALA A 62 9.11 9.74 3.50
CA ALA A 62 10.35 9.25 4.10
C ALA A 62 10.51 9.73 5.55
N GLU A 63 10.08 10.95 5.85
CA GLU A 63 10.17 11.58 7.17
C GLU A 63 9.11 11.07 8.15
N ALA A 64 7.99 10.53 7.65
CA ALA A 64 6.92 10.01 8.49
C ALA A 64 7.22 8.59 9.02
N LEU A 65 8.21 7.89 8.45
CA LEU A 65 8.59 6.57 8.90
C LEU A 65 9.81 6.64 9.83
N ASP A 66 9.66 6.10 11.04
CA ASP A 66 10.74 6.03 12.02
C ASP A 66 11.78 4.98 11.61
N THR A 67 12.87 5.44 11.00
CA THR A 67 14.02 4.62 10.60
C THR A 67 15.23 4.79 11.52
N ASP A 68 15.07 5.47 12.66
CA ASP A 68 16.18 5.75 13.58
C ASP A 68 16.82 4.45 14.08
N GLY A 69 18.14 4.34 13.89
CA GLY A 69 18.93 3.18 14.27
C GLY A 69 18.84 1.99 13.31
N LEU A 70 18.16 2.13 12.16
CA LEU A 70 18.23 1.15 11.08
C LEU A 70 19.43 1.43 10.17
N ASP A 71 20.10 0.36 9.73
CA ASP A 71 21.10 0.43 8.67
C ASP A 71 20.39 0.42 7.31
N LEU A 72 19.71 1.54 7.01
CA LEU A 72 18.98 1.77 5.77
C LEU A 72 19.50 3.05 5.14
N ASP A 73 20.07 2.93 3.94
CA ASP A 73 20.42 4.11 3.17
C ASP A 73 19.17 4.81 2.59
N PRO A 74 19.24 6.11 2.29
CA PRO A 74 18.09 6.86 1.76
C PRO A 74 17.54 6.29 0.45
N ALA A 75 18.39 5.74 -0.42
CA ALA A 75 17.95 5.20 -1.71
C ALA A 75 17.11 3.92 -1.53
N THR A 76 17.46 3.10 -0.54
CA THR A 76 16.70 1.91 -0.14
C THR A 76 15.34 2.30 0.43
N LEU A 77 15.29 3.35 1.26
CA LEU A 77 14.02 3.88 1.77
C LEU A 77 13.13 4.43 0.66
N ASP A 78 13.70 5.21 -0.27
CA ASP A 78 12.99 5.71 -1.45
C ASP A 78 12.44 4.56 -2.27
N GLN A 79 13.25 3.52 -2.51
CA GLN A 79 12.83 2.33 -3.22
C GLN A 79 11.70 1.58 -2.49
N LEU A 80 11.76 1.47 -1.15
CA LEU A 80 10.71 0.84 -0.34
C LEU A 80 9.37 1.56 -0.50
N LEU A 81 9.38 2.89 -0.51
CA LEU A 81 8.18 3.73 -0.56
C LEU A 81 7.73 4.06 -2.00
N GLN A 82 8.53 3.74 -3.01
CA GLN A 82 8.19 3.98 -4.40
C GLN A 82 7.02 3.12 -4.88
N VAL A 83 6.03 3.75 -5.52
CA VAL A 83 4.98 3.08 -6.30
C VAL A 83 5.32 3.15 -7.78
N ASP A 84 5.57 1.99 -8.38
CA ASP A 84 5.82 1.87 -9.82
C ASP A 84 4.50 1.70 -10.57
N ASN A 85 4.02 2.78 -11.19
CA ASN A 85 2.76 2.76 -11.94
C ASN A 85 2.82 1.85 -13.17
N GLU A 86 3.98 1.62 -13.78
CA GLU A 86 4.10 0.70 -14.92
C GLU A 86 3.98 -0.76 -14.46
N ALA A 87 4.66 -1.12 -13.38
CA ALA A 87 4.49 -2.44 -12.76
C ALA A 87 3.02 -2.68 -12.35
N TRP A 88 2.36 -1.68 -11.75
CA TRP A 88 0.95 -1.79 -11.38
C TRP A 88 0.01 -1.91 -12.58
N ARG A 89 0.32 -1.31 -13.73
CA ARG A 89 -0.45 -1.57 -14.97
C ARG A 89 -0.29 -3.02 -15.42
N GLY A 90 0.88 -3.62 -15.22
CA GLY A 90 1.13 -5.04 -15.47
C GLY A 90 0.34 -5.99 -14.56
N GLU A 91 -0.03 -5.55 -13.35
CA GLU A 91 -0.86 -6.33 -12.41
C GLU A 91 -2.35 -6.33 -12.79
N ILE A 92 -2.83 -5.32 -13.53
CA ILE A 92 -4.26 -5.18 -13.87
C ILE A 92 -4.84 -6.43 -14.55
N PRO A 93 -4.22 -7.01 -15.61
CA PRO A 93 -4.73 -8.22 -16.23
C PRO A 93 -4.80 -9.43 -15.28
N LEU A 94 -3.92 -9.49 -14.28
CA LEU A 94 -3.93 -10.55 -13.27
C LEU A 94 -5.13 -10.42 -12.33
N ILE A 95 -5.45 -9.18 -11.93
CA ILE A 95 -6.63 -8.88 -11.12
C ILE A 95 -7.91 -9.14 -11.94
N GLU A 96 -7.95 -8.73 -13.21
CA GLU A 96 -9.06 -9.01 -14.13
C GLU A 96 -9.30 -10.51 -14.26
N GLY A 97 -8.25 -11.30 -14.52
CA GLY A 97 -8.36 -12.77 -14.57
C GLY A 97 -8.82 -13.39 -13.26
N HIS A 98 -8.40 -12.84 -12.11
CA HIS A 98 -8.92 -13.29 -10.81
C HIS A 98 -10.40 -12.97 -10.62
N PHE A 99 -10.86 -11.80 -11.08
CA PHE A 99 -12.26 -11.39 -11.02
C PHE A 99 -13.15 -12.21 -11.94
N GLU A 100 -12.67 -12.55 -13.14
CA GLU A 100 -13.36 -13.47 -14.06
C GLU A 100 -13.58 -14.85 -13.43
N PHE A 101 -12.59 -15.36 -12.68
CA PHE A 101 -12.72 -16.63 -11.95
C PHE A 101 -13.84 -16.59 -10.89
N ILE A 102 -14.09 -15.44 -10.25
CA ILE A 102 -15.18 -15.26 -9.29
C ILE A 102 -16.55 -15.23 -10.02
N GLY A 103 -16.58 -14.69 -11.24
CA GLY A 103 -17.75 -14.72 -12.12
C GLY A 103 -18.93 -13.90 -11.59
N GLU A 104 -20.13 -14.45 -11.72
CA GLU A 104 -21.40 -13.75 -11.39
C GLU A 104 -21.54 -13.33 -9.92
N HIS A 105 -20.69 -13.85 -9.03
CA HIS A 105 -20.68 -13.49 -7.61
C HIS A 105 -19.79 -12.30 -7.27
N LEU A 106 -19.08 -11.73 -8.25
CA LEU A 106 -18.22 -10.58 -8.02
C LEU A 106 -19.08 -9.34 -7.67
N PRO A 107 -18.88 -8.71 -6.50
CA PRO A 107 -19.54 -7.45 -6.18
C PRO A 107 -19.16 -6.35 -7.17
N ALA A 108 -20.14 -5.57 -7.62
CA ALA A 108 -19.93 -4.48 -8.58
C ALA A 108 -18.92 -3.44 -8.05
N GLU A 109 -18.91 -3.21 -6.74
CA GLU A 109 -18.00 -2.28 -6.09
C GLU A 109 -16.53 -2.66 -6.27
N LEU A 110 -16.19 -3.96 -6.38
CA LEU A 110 -14.82 -4.40 -6.65
C LEU A 110 -14.40 -4.07 -8.09
N ALA A 111 -15.29 -4.29 -9.06
CA ALA A 111 -15.06 -3.89 -10.44
C ALA A 111 -14.89 -2.37 -10.58
N ASP A 112 -15.71 -1.60 -9.86
CA ASP A 112 -15.59 -0.14 -9.81
C ASP A 112 -14.25 0.31 -9.21
N GLN A 113 -13.76 -0.34 -8.15
CA GLN A 113 -12.44 -0.03 -7.57
C GLN A 113 -11.30 -0.33 -8.54
N LEU A 114 -11.39 -1.42 -9.32
CA LEU A 114 -10.40 -1.74 -10.35
C LEU A 114 -10.40 -0.70 -11.48
N GLY A 115 -11.58 -0.30 -11.96
CA GLY A 115 -11.72 0.77 -12.95
C GLY A 115 -11.19 2.11 -12.44
N ALA A 116 -11.39 2.42 -11.16
CA ALA A 116 -10.84 3.61 -10.53
C ALA A 116 -9.30 3.55 -10.42
N LEU A 117 -8.73 2.38 -10.12
CA LEU A 117 -7.28 2.16 -10.12
C LEU A 117 -6.69 2.38 -11.52
N GLN A 118 -7.29 1.79 -12.56
CA GLN A 118 -6.85 1.99 -13.95
C GLN A 118 -6.82 3.48 -14.33
N LYS A 119 -7.84 4.26 -13.94
CA LYS A 119 -7.85 5.72 -14.17
C LYS A 119 -6.71 6.44 -13.45
N ARG A 120 -6.49 6.15 -12.16
CA ARG A 120 -5.37 6.76 -11.40
C ARG A 120 -4.01 6.39 -11.98
N LEU A 121 -3.88 5.19 -12.54
CA LEU A 121 -2.66 4.76 -13.23
C LEU A 121 -2.48 5.40 -14.61
N ALA A 122 -3.55 5.87 -15.28
CA ALA A 122 -3.46 6.49 -16.61
C ALA A 122 -2.93 7.94 -16.58
N GLY A 123 -3.10 8.63 -15.44
CA GLY A 123 -2.80 10.06 -15.28
C GLY A 123 -4.06 10.87 -15.06
#